data_AF-A0A1Q7W0Q1-F1
#
_entry.id   AF-A0A1Q7W0Q1-F1
#
_cell.length_a   1.000
_cell.length_b   1.000
_cell.length_c   1.000
_cell.angle_alpha   90.00
_cell.angle_beta   90.00
_cell.angle_gamma   90.00
#
_symmetry.space_group_name_H-M   'P 1'
#
loop_
_entity.id
_entity.type
_entity.pdbx_description
1 polymer ?
#
loop_
_entity_poly.entity_id
_entity_poly.type
_entity_poly.pdbx_seq_one_letter_code
_entity_poly.pdbx_strand_id
1 'polypeptide(L)' 'MSGPPHRAEVLAMLATYGERQPQEVPETVDSLELAWLIHQIEQRYGKPFDADDDVLARMTTVTGVTEVLAELGYGAGAAA' A
#
# COMPACT_ATOMS: atom_id res chain seq x y z
N MET A 1 -5.74 0.55 -19.68
CA MET A 1 -6.14 1.49 -18.62
C MET A 1 -5.58 0.92 -17.32
N SER A 2 -4.43 1.40 -16.85
CA SER A 2 -3.87 0.95 -15.57
C SER A 2 -4.67 1.61 -14.45
N GLY A 3 -5.41 0.79 -13.70
CA GLY A 3 -6.11 1.23 -12.50
C GLY A 3 -5.13 1.38 -11.32
N PRO A 4 -5.50 2.15 -10.29
CA PRO A 4 -4.74 2.20 -9.04
C PRO A 4 -4.60 0.79 -8.44
N PRO A 5 -3.57 0.53 -7.61
CA PRO A 5 -3.35 -0.75 -6.97
C PRO A 5 -4.64 -1.09 -6.25
N HIS A 6 -5.29 -2.14 -6.74
CA HIS A 6 -6.57 -2.51 -6.17
C HIS A 6 -6.32 -2.93 -4.73
N ARG A 7 -7.26 -2.60 -3.86
CA ARG A 7 -7.26 -2.97 -2.45
C ARG A 7 -6.79 -4.39 -2.16
N ALA A 8 -7.10 -5.34 -3.04
CA ALA A 8 -6.61 -6.72 -2.98
C ALA A 8 -5.08 -6.85 -3.02
N GLU A 9 -4.37 -6.03 -3.79
CA GLU A 9 -2.90 -6.00 -3.85
C GLU A 9 -2.31 -5.46 -2.54
N VAL A 10 -2.86 -4.38 -1.99
CA VAL A 10 -2.46 -3.85 -0.68
C VAL A 10 -2.68 -4.90 0.41
N LEU A 11 -3.85 -5.56 0.41
CA LEU A 11 -4.16 -6.64 1.35
C LEU A 11 -3.20 -7.82 1.19
N ALA A 12 -2.82 -8.20 -0.04
CA ALA A 12 -1.86 -9.28 -0.28
C ALA A 12 -0.45 -8.93 0.22
N MET A 13 -0.03 -7.67 0.08
CA MET A 13 1.24 -7.18 0.63
C MET A 13 1.21 -7.24 2.16
N LEU A 14 0.21 -6.64 2.80
CA LEU A 14 0.06 -6.64 4.26
C LEU A 14 -0.07 -8.06 4.85
N ALA A 15 -0.74 -8.96 4.13
CA ALA A 15 -0.84 -10.38 4.46
C ALA A 15 0.53 -11.09 4.48
N THR A 16 1.41 -10.74 3.53
CA THR A 16 2.78 -11.27 3.46
C THR A 16 3.58 -10.86 4.68
N TYR A 17 3.46 -9.59 5.10
CA TYR A 17 4.12 -9.11 6.31
C TYR A 17 3.60 -9.79 7.58
N GLY A 18 2.28 -9.93 7.70
CA GLY A 18 1.65 -10.54 8.88
C GLY A 18 1.58 -12.07 8.86
N GLU A 19 2.21 -12.73 7.88
CA GLU A 19 2.17 -14.19 7.67
C GLU A 19 0.74 -14.79 7.75
N ARG A 20 -0.24 -14.06 7.24
CA ARG A 20 -1.68 -14.36 7.34
C ARG A 20 -2.35 -14.34 5.98
N GLN A 21 -3.61 -14.76 5.89
CA GLN A 21 -4.33 -14.63 4.62
C GLN A 21 -4.79 -13.18 4.37
N PRO A 22 -4.91 -12.73 3.10
CA PRO A 22 -5.43 -11.39 2.76
C PRO A 22 -6.81 -11.07 3.32
N GLN A 23 -7.61 -12.12 3.57
CA GLN A 23 -8.95 -12.04 4.14
C GLN A 23 -8.93 -11.74 5.65
N GLU A 24 -7.82 -12.08 6.31
CA GLU A 24 -7.59 -11.94 7.75
C GLU A 24 -6.85 -10.64 8.08
N VAL A 25 -6.47 -9.86 7.07
CA VAL A 25 -5.86 -8.55 7.25
C VAL A 25 -6.94 -7.58 7.77
N PRO A 26 -6.75 -6.97 8.94
CA PRO A 26 -7.68 -5.98 9.48
C PRO A 26 -7.68 -4.72 8.61
N GLU A 27 -8.75 -3.92 8.71
CA GLU A 27 -8.83 -2.64 8.02
C GLU A 27 -7.79 -1.63 8.53
N THR A 28 -7.42 -1.73 9.81
CA THR A 28 -6.42 -0.87 10.44
C THR A 28 -5.02 -1.35 10.05
N VAL A 29 -4.16 -0.40 9.72
CA VAL A 29 -2.75 -0.66 9.39
C VAL A 29 -1.91 -0.07 10.51
N ASP A 30 -1.11 -0.92 11.17
CA ASP A 30 -0.20 -0.45 12.21
C ASP A 30 0.99 0.32 11.61
N SER A 31 1.64 1.17 12.40
CA SER A 31 2.76 1.99 11.94
C SER A 31 3.92 1.17 11.36
N LEU A 32 4.17 -0.01 11.91
CA LEU A 32 5.22 -0.91 11.42
C LEU A 32 4.83 -1.60 10.10
N GLU A 33 3.57 -2.03 9.99
CA GLU A 33 3.02 -2.58 8.75
C GLU A 33 3.04 -1.53 7.63
N LEU A 34 2.67 -0.28 7.96
CA LEU A 34 2.70 0.85 7.05
C LEU A 34 4.14 1.16 6.60
N ALA A 35 5.10 1.24 7.53
CA ALA A 35 6.50 1.47 7.20
C ALA A 35 7.06 0.37 6.28
N TRP A 36 6.73 -0.90 6.57
CA TRP A 36 7.10 -2.01 5.70
C TRP A 36 6.44 -1.90 4.32
N LEU A 37 5.16 -1.56 4.26
CA LEU A 37 4.42 -1.44 3.02
C LEU A 37 5.00 -0.34 2.13
N ILE A 38 5.30 0.82 2.70
CA ILE A 38 5.98 1.93 2.01
C ILE A 38 7.29 1.44 1.42
N HIS A 39 8.13 0.78 2.23
CA HIS A 39 9.39 0.24 1.75
C HIS A 39 9.20 -0.77 0.61
N GLN A 40 8.19 -1.65 0.67
CA GLN A 40 7.89 -2.57 -0.42
C GLN A 40 7.46 -1.86 -1.70
N ILE A 41 6.67 -0.79 -1.59
CA ILE A 41 6.21 0.01 -2.71
C ILE A 41 7.40 0.72 -3.35
N GLU A 42 8.31 1.31 -2.57
CA GLU A 42 9.54 1.90 -3.07
C GLU A 42 10.40 0.90 -3.84
N GLN A 43 10.62 -0.28 -3.26
CA GLN A 43 11.40 -1.35 -3.88
C GLN A 43 10.75 -1.88 -5.17
N ARG A 44 9.41 -1.96 -5.20
CA ARG A 44 8.64 -2.48 -6.35
C ARG A 44 8.56 -1.48 -7.50
N TYR A 45 8.35 -0.20 -7.21
CA TYR A 45 8.19 0.84 -8.22
C TYR A 45 9.48 1.60 -8.54
N GLY A 46 10.54 1.38 -7.77
CA GLY A 46 11.85 2.01 -7.97
C GLY A 46 11.84 3.53 -7.79
N LYS A 47 10.82 4.08 -7.13
CA LYS A 47 10.71 5.51 -6.81
C LYS A 47 10.50 5.70 -5.31
N PRO A 48 11.13 6.72 -4.68
CA PRO A 48 10.92 7.03 -3.29
C PRO A 48 9.45 7.38 -3.04
N PHE A 49 8.95 7.02 -1.85
CA PHE A 49 7.60 7.36 -1.43
C PHE A 49 7.63 8.69 -0.70
N ASP A 50 7.32 9.75 -1.44
CA ASP A 50 7.28 11.12 -0.91
C ASP A 50 5.92 11.37 -0.25
N ALA A 51 5.80 10.98 1.02
CA ALA A 51 4.61 11.18 1.82
C ALA A 51 4.94 11.93 3.11
N ASP A 52 4.31 13.08 3.27
CA ASP A 52 4.34 13.87 4.50
C ASP A 52 3.58 13.16 5.64
N ASP A 53 3.81 13.58 6.87
CA ASP A 53 3.16 13.01 8.06
C ASP A 53 1.62 13.04 7.98
N ASP A 54 1.03 14.06 7.35
CA ASP A 54 -0.41 14.14 7.11
C ASP A 54 -0.92 13.04 6.17
N VAL A 55 -0.11 12.67 5.17
CA VAL A 55 -0.40 11.57 4.24
C VAL A 55 -0.27 10.24 4.97
N LEU A 56 0.79 10.06 5.75
CA LEU A 56 1.00 8.86 6.56
C LEU A 56 -0.13 8.65 7.59
N ALA A 57 -0.65 9.72 8.18
CA ALA A 57 -1.78 9.65 9.10
C ALA A 57 -3.07 9.16 8.42
N ARG A 58 -3.28 9.49 7.14
CA ARG A 58 -4.40 8.96 6.33
C ARG A 58 -4.22 7.47 6.00
N MET A 59 -2.97 6.98 5.94
CA MET A 59 -2.62 5.59 5.62
C MET A 59 -2.72 4.62 6.81
N THR A 60 -3.39 5.02 7.90
CA THR A 60 -3.67 4.16 9.07
C THR A 60 -4.77 3.12 8.81
N THR A 61 -5.36 3.14 7.60
CA THR A 61 -6.34 2.14 7.14
C THR A 61 -6.02 1.66 5.74
N VAL A 62 -6.41 0.44 5.40
CA VAL A 62 -6.24 -0.13 4.06
C VAL A 62 -6.93 0.75 3.01
N THR A 63 -8.12 1.29 3.33
CA THR A 63 -8.81 2.24 2.45
C THR A 63 -7.98 3.50 2.23
N GLY A 64 -7.49 4.13 3.30
CA GLY A 64 -6.67 5.34 3.19
C GLY A 64 -5.36 5.10 2.43
N VAL A 65 -4.73 3.93 2.61
CA VAL A 65 -3.58 3.50 1.82
C VAL A 65 -3.94 3.45 0.33
N THR A 66 -5.05 2.80 -0.04
CA THR A 66 -5.44 2.68 -1.46
C THR A 66 -5.78 4.02 -2.10
N GLU A 67 -6.40 4.93 -1.34
CA GLU A 67 -6.70 6.29 -1.80
C GLU A 67 -5.41 7.08 -2.06
N VAL A 68 -4.48 7.08 -1.10
CA VAL A 68 -3.19 7.77 -1.23
C VAL A 68 -2.38 7.21 -2.40
N LEU A 69 -2.32 5.88 -2.55
CA LEU A 69 -1.59 5.27 -3.66
C LEU A 69 -2.20 5.63 -5.03
N ALA A 70 -3.53 5.75 -5.10
CA ALA A 70 -4.22 6.23 -6.28
C ALA A 70 -3.92 7.72 -6.57
N GLU A 71 -3.95 8.57 -5.53
CA GLU A 71 -3.62 10.00 -5.61
C GLU A 71 -2.18 10.20 -6.13
N LEU A 72 -1.23 9.39 -5.64
CA LEU A 72 0.19 9.45 -5.98
C LEU A 72 0.55 8.68 -7.28
N GLY A 73 -0.43 8.02 -7.91
CA GLY A 73 -0.24 7.27 -9.15
C GLY A 73 0.72 6.08 -9.02
N TYR A 74 0.85 5.48 -7.84
CA TYR A 74 1.40 4.13 -7.73
C TYR A 74 0.35 3.17 -8.29
N GLY A 75 0.75 2.12 -9.02
CA GLY A 75 -0.15 1.12 -9.59
C GLY A 75 0.55 0.22 -10.58
N ALA A 76 0.11 -1.05 -10.66
CA ALA A 76 0.73 -2.07 -11.49
C ALA A 76 0.89 -1.54 -12.93
N GLY A 77 2.14 -1.27 -13.31
CA GLY A 77 2.50 -1.12 -14.70
C GLY A 77 2.06 -2.37 -15.42
N ALA A 78 1.27 -2.22 -16.48
CA ALA A 78 1.02 -3.31 -17.41
C ALA A 78 2.38 -3.85 -17.86
N ALA A 79 2.64 -5.13 -17.59
CA ALA A 79 3.75 -5.83 -18.21
C ALA A 79 3.54 -5.76 -19.73
N ALA A 80 4.49 -5.11 -20.41
CA ALA A 80 4.67 -5.21 -21.85
C ALA A 80 5.50 -6.45 -22.18
#